data_AF-A0A7W0N7C5-F1
#
_entry.id   AF-A0A7W0N7C5-F1
#
_cell.length_a   1.000
_cell.length_b   1.000
_cell.length_c   1.000
_cell.angle_alpha   90.00
_cell.angle_beta   90.00
_cell.angle_gamma   90.00
#
_symmetry.space_group_name_H-M   'P 1'
#
loop_
_entity.id
_entity.type
_entity.pdbx_description
1 polymer ?
#
loop_
_entity_poly.entity_id
_entity_poly.type
_entity_poly.pdbx_seq_one_letter_code
_entity_poly.pdbx_strand_id
1 'polypeptide(L)'
;MPEKSEINNAADKIETEINLSEVRSIREIVQDLSKPVAKRHLRSRKQGGKEIQYIAWHDAIKYLDHYASGWNYEIRSMTSVGGKLIMIVRLSIPCLEGVVYREATGQEDETHETYGDSSSNAESMALRRASAKFGLGLYLYDQNK
;
A
#
# COMPACT_ATOMS: atom_id res chain seq x y z
N MET A 1 -30.44 6.20 42.34
CA MET A 1 -29.14 5.55 42.05
C MET A 1 -29.37 4.67 40.84
N PRO A 2 -28.71 4.89 39.70
CA PRO A 2 -28.88 4.01 38.55
C PRO A 2 -28.38 2.61 38.90
N GLU A 3 -29.10 1.60 38.42
CA GLU A 3 -28.87 0.19 38.72
C GLU A 3 -27.60 -0.28 37.99
N LYS A 4 -26.75 -1.11 38.62
CA LYS A 4 -25.44 -1.55 38.07
C LYS A 4 -25.53 -2.17 36.66
N SER A 5 -26.71 -2.64 36.24
CA SER A 5 -26.98 -3.19 34.91
C SER A 5 -27.02 -2.12 33.80
N GLU A 6 -27.47 -0.90 34.08
CA GLU A 6 -27.54 0.20 33.10
C GLU A 6 -26.16 0.79 32.79
N ILE A 7 -25.26 0.76 33.77
CA ILE A 7 -23.89 1.29 33.66
C ILE A 7 -23.03 0.39 32.75
N ASN A 8 -23.18 -0.93 32.86
CA ASN A 8 -22.43 -1.89 32.02
C ASN A 8 -22.84 -1.79 30.55
N ASN A 9 -24.13 -1.57 30.27
CA ASN A 9 -24.65 -1.49 28.90
C ASN A 9 -24.27 -0.18 28.20
N ALA A 10 -24.05 0.90 28.96
CA ALA A 10 -23.52 2.16 28.44
C ALA A 10 -22.01 2.07 28.15
N ALA A 11 -21.23 1.44 29.04
CA ALA A 11 -19.80 1.22 28.84
C ALA A 11 -19.53 0.32 27.62
N ASP A 12 -20.26 -0.78 27.47
CA ASP A 12 -20.15 -1.67 26.30
C ASP A 12 -20.50 -0.93 25.00
N LYS A 13 -21.56 -0.12 24.99
CA LYS A 13 -21.90 0.71 23.82
C LYS A 13 -20.81 1.72 23.48
N ILE A 14 -20.25 2.39 24.48
CA ILE A 14 -19.16 3.36 24.30
C ILE A 14 -17.90 2.67 23.77
N GLU A 15 -17.51 1.50 24.31
CA GLU A 15 -16.37 0.73 23.79
C GLU A 15 -16.60 0.24 22.36
N THR A 16 -17.83 -0.16 22.03
CA THR A 16 -18.19 -0.59 20.67
C THR A 16 -18.22 0.59 19.68
N GLU A 17 -18.71 1.76 20.08
CA GLU A 17 -18.70 2.99 19.27
C GLU A 17 -17.28 3.54 19.06
N ILE A 18 -16.42 3.49 20.07
CA ILE A 18 -15.00 3.88 19.95
C ILE A 18 -14.28 2.94 18.97
N ASN A 19 -14.58 1.63 18.99
CA ASN A 19 -13.98 0.65 18.06
C ASN A 19 -14.45 0.80 16.60
N LEU A 20 -15.72 1.15 16.38
CA LEU A 20 -16.26 1.36 15.03
C LEU A 20 -15.77 2.67 14.39
N SER A 21 -15.32 3.63 15.19
CA SER A 21 -14.83 4.92 14.73
C SER A 21 -13.42 4.90 14.11
N GLU A 22 -12.65 3.82 14.27
CA GLU A 22 -11.28 3.71 13.74
C GLU A 22 -11.21 3.10 12.32
N VAL A 23 -12.21 2.31 11.92
CA VAL A 23 -12.20 1.61 10.64
C VAL A 23 -12.81 2.48 9.54
N ARG A 24 -12.00 2.83 8.55
CA ARG A 24 -12.40 3.74 7.44
C ARG A 24 -13.05 2.98 6.30
N SER A 25 -13.91 3.63 5.52
CA SER A 25 -14.40 3.06 4.26
C SER A 25 -13.27 2.98 3.23
N ILE A 26 -13.34 2.01 2.31
CA ILE A 26 -12.35 1.93 1.24
C ILE A 26 -12.33 3.21 0.38
N ARG A 27 -13.50 3.85 0.23
CA ARG A 27 -13.63 5.12 -0.51
C ARG A 27 -12.78 6.22 0.11
N GLU A 28 -12.85 6.41 1.43
CA GLU A 28 -12.07 7.43 2.14
C GLU A 28 -10.57 7.13 2.11
N ILE A 29 -10.19 5.87 2.31
CA ILE A 29 -8.79 5.42 2.22
C ILE A 29 -8.21 5.72 0.84
N VAL A 30 -8.92 5.32 -0.23
CA VAL A 30 -8.47 5.57 -1.61
C VAL A 30 -8.43 7.07 -1.90
N GLN A 31 -9.40 7.85 -1.41
CA GLN A 31 -9.40 9.31 -1.60
C GLN A 31 -8.15 9.96 -0.99
N ASP A 32 -7.73 9.51 0.21
CA ASP A 32 -6.52 10.03 0.85
C ASP A 32 -5.23 9.53 0.22
N LEU A 33 -5.13 8.25 -0.10
CA LEU A 33 -3.96 7.69 -0.80
C LEU A 33 -3.78 8.32 -2.18
N SER A 34 -4.86 8.77 -2.82
CA SER A 34 -4.82 9.44 -4.14
C SER A 34 -4.30 10.88 -4.08
N LYS A 35 -4.14 11.47 -2.87
CA LYS A 35 -3.57 12.81 -2.73
C LYS A 35 -2.10 12.83 -3.21
N PRO A 36 -1.59 13.97 -3.72
CA PRO A 36 -0.20 14.07 -4.12
C PRO A 36 0.77 13.69 -2.99
N VAL A 37 1.80 12.91 -3.32
CA VAL A 37 2.85 12.53 -2.39
C VAL A 37 3.68 13.77 -2.07
N ALA A 38 4.05 13.94 -0.81
CA ALA A 38 4.85 15.08 -0.38
C ALA A 38 6.19 15.06 -1.13
N LYS A 39 6.63 16.21 -1.67
CA LYS A 39 7.84 16.30 -2.51
C LYS A 39 9.08 15.68 -1.86
N ARG A 40 9.23 15.78 -0.54
CA ARG A 40 10.34 15.18 0.23
C ARG A 40 10.37 13.64 0.22
N HIS A 41 9.24 12.99 -0.05
CA HIS A 41 9.12 11.53 -0.18
C HIS A 41 9.23 11.06 -1.65
N LEU A 42 9.39 12.00 -2.59
CA LEU A 42 9.68 11.66 -3.98
C LEU A 42 11.19 11.50 -4.19
N ARG A 43 11.53 10.61 -5.11
CA ARG A 43 12.88 10.39 -5.62
C ARG A 43 12.84 10.48 -7.14
N SER A 44 13.98 10.75 -7.74
CA SER A 44 14.15 10.75 -9.19
C SER A 44 15.13 9.68 -9.60
N ARG A 45 14.90 9.06 -10.76
CA ARG A 45 15.90 8.20 -11.41
C ARG A 45 15.85 8.40 -12.93
N LYS A 46 16.96 8.13 -13.60
CA LYS A 46 17.00 8.08 -15.07
C LYS A 46 16.57 6.69 -15.54
N GLN A 47 15.59 6.62 -16.42
CA GLN A 47 15.13 5.38 -17.03
C GLN A 47 14.79 5.64 -18.50
N GLY A 48 15.40 4.89 -19.42
CA GLY A 48 15.19 5.07 -20.87
C GLY A 48 15.51 6.49 -21.36
N GLY A 49 16.54 7.13 -20.79
CA GLY A 49 16.94 8.50 -21.14
C GLY A 49 16.05 9.62 -20.56
N LYS A 50 14.96 9.29 -19.86
CA LYS A 50 14.09 10.26 -19.19
C LYS A 50 14.32 10.25 -17.68
N GLU A 51 14.18 11.40 -17.04
CA GLU A 51 14.08 11.48 -15.58
C GLU A 51 12.64 11.18 -15.17
N ILE A 52 12.47 10.22 -14.27
CA ILE A 52 11.16 9.82 -13.75
C ILE A 52 11.13 9.97 -12.24
N GLN A 53 10.02 10.49 -11.73
CA GLN A 53 9.76 10.56 -10.30
C GLN A 53 9.11 9.27 -9.80
N TYR A 54 9.46 8.86 -8.58
CA TYR A 54 8.87 7.71 -7.93
C TYR A 54 8.82 7.90 -6.41
N ILE A 55 7.92 7.18 -5.75
CA ILE A 55 7.92 6.98 -4.29
C ILE A 55 8.77 5.74 -3.96
N ALA A 56 9.64 5.82 -2.96
CA ALA A 56 10.38 4.65 -2.46
C ALA A 56 9.45 3.71 -1.67
N TRP A 57 9.77 2.41 -1.64
CA TRP A 57 8.88 1.40 -1.00
C TRP A 57 8.64 1.71 0.49
N HIS A 58 9.66 2.11 1.23
CA HIS A 58 9.55 2.42 2.66
C HIS A 58 8.74 3.69 2.92
N ASP A 59 8.72 4.63 1.98
CA ASP A 59 7.83 5.78 2.09
C ASP A 59 6.40 5.34 1.77
N ALA A 60 6.18 4.47 0.77
CA ALA A 60 4.84 3.94 0.50
C ALA A 60 4.22 3.23 1.72
N ILE A 61 5.03 2.48 2.48
CA ILE A 61 4.64 1.87 3.76
C ILE A 61 4.12 2.92 4.74
N LYS A 62 4.84 4.02 4.97
CA LYS A 62 4.40 5.07 5.90
C LYS A 62 3.06 5.69 5.50
N TYR A 63 2.79 5.80 4.20
CA TYR A 63 1.48 6.27 3.70
C TYR A 63 0.37 5.25 3.97
N LEU A 64 0.66 3.95 3.78
CA LEU A 64 -0.28 2.88 4.12
C LEU A 64 -0.54 2.81 5.63
N ASP A 65 0.50 2.89 6.47
CA ASP A 65 0.36 2.95 7.93
C ASP A 65 -0.53 4.11 8.37
N HIS A 66 -0.36 5.26 7.72
CA HIS A 66 -1.10 6.47 8.08
C HIS A 66 -2.55 6.46 7.59
N TYR A 67 -2.82 6.02 6.36
CA TYR A 67 -4.14 6.15 5.75
C TYR A 67 -4.96 4.85 5.76
N ALA A 68 -4.32 3.69 5.88
CA ALA A 68 -4.89 2.36 5.77
C ALA A 68 -4.36 1.45 6.90
N SER A 69 -4.47 1.91 8.15
CA SER A 69 -4.03 1.14 9.31
C SER A 69 -4.59 -0.29 9.30
N GLY A 70 -3.77 -1.27 9.68
CA GLY A 70 -4.11 -2.70 9.60
C GLY A 70 -3.89 -3.35 8.23
N TRP A 71 -3.39 -2.60 7.23
CA TRP A 71 -2.98 -3.19 5.96
C TRP A 71 -1.94 -4.30 6.16
N ASN A 72 -1.93 -5.26 5.23
CA ASN A 72 -0.88 -6.26 5.11
C ASN A 72 -0.61 -6.57 3.64
N TYR A 73 0.49 -7.25 3.36
CA TYR A 73 0.74 -7.79 2.04
C TYR A 73 1.40 -9.15 2.11
N GLU A 74 1.27 -9.90 1.02
CA GLU A 74 1.84 -11.23 0.87
C GLU A 74 2.36 -11.44 -0.55
N ILE A 75 3.42 -12.25 -0.69
CA ILE A 75 3.91 -12.72 -1.97
C ILE A 75 3.01 -13.88 -2.42
N ARG A 76 2.31 -13.70 -3.53
CA ARG A 76 1.37 -14.69 -4.09
C ARG A 76 2.05 -15.66 -5.05
N SER A 77 3.11 -15.20 -5.72
CA SER A 77 3.84 -15.97 -6.73
C SER A 77 5.24 -15.41 -6.89
N MET A 78 6.19 -16.29 -7.14
CA MET A 78 7.55 -15.95 -7.55
C MET A 78 7.98 -16.94 -8.63
N THR A 79 8.27 -16.43 -9.83
CA THR A 79 8.56 -17.25 -11.01
C THR A 79 9.75 -16.68 -11.76
N SER A 80 10.70 -17.55 -12.11
CA SER A 80 11.78 -17.22 -13.04
C SER A 80 11.37 -17.57 -14.46
N VAL A 81 11.45 -16.61 -15.38
CA VAL A 81 11.18 -16.83 -16.81
C VAL A 81 12.19 -16.03 -17.64
N GLY A 82 13.01 -16.72 -18.43
CA GLY A 82 13.93 -16.08 -19.38
C GLY A 82 14.97 -15.15 -18.73
N GLY A 83 15.51 -15.55 -17.57
CA GLY A 83 16.49 -14.76 -16.81
C GLY A 83 15.90 -13.56 -16.07
N LYS A 84 14.57 -13.49 -15.94
CA LYS A 84 13.87 -12.50 -15.13
C LYS A 84 13.14 -13.17 -13.98
N LEU A 85 13.30 -12.61 -12.79
CA LEU A 85 12.46 -12.93 -11.65
C LEU A 85 11.20 -12.08 -11.73
N ILE A 86 10.03 -12.72 -11.74
CA ILE A 86 8.72 -12.09 -11.73
C ILE A 86 8.04 -12.43 -10.40
N MET A 87 7.57 -11.41 -9.70
CA MET A 87 6.90 -11.54 -8.42
C MET A 87 5.51 -10.93 -8.47
N ILE A 88 4.52 -11.59 -7.85
CA ILE A 88 3.17 -11.06 -7.66
C ILE A 88 2.95 -10.82 -6.18
N VAL A 89 2.61 -9.59 -5.82
CA VAL A 89 2.25 -9.20 -4.45
C VAL A 89 0.76 -8.91 -4.38
N ARG A 90 0.11 -9.35 -3.31
CA ARG A 90 -1.24 -8.92 -2.91
C ARG A 90 -1.13 -7.96 -1.73
N LEU A 91 -1.65 -6.75 -1.89
CA LEU A 91 -1.86 -5.78 -0.81
C LEU A 91 -3.32 -5.83 -0.37
N SER A 92 -3.57 -6.05 0.91
CA SER A 92 -4.89 -6.17 1.53
C SER A 92 -5.10 -5.06 2.55
N ILE A 93 -6.26 -4.41 2.51
CA ILE A 93 -6.66 -3.34 3.42
C ILE A 93 -7.97 -3.74 4.09
N PRO A 94 -7.98 -3.92 5.43
CA PRO A 94 -9.20 -3.96 6.21
C PRO A 94 -9.91 -2.60 6.17
N CYS A 95 -11.20 -2.61 5.88
CA CYS A 95 -12.05 -1.43 5.80
C CYS A 95 -13.50 -1.78 6.18
N LEU A 96 -14.40 -0.80 6.18
CA LEU A 96 -15.82 -1.01 6.52
C LEU A 96 -16.50 -2.06 5.61
N GLU A 97 -16.06 -2.17 4.36
CA GLU A 97 -16.56 -3.12 3.37
C GLU A 97 -15.94 -4.53 3.50
N GLY A 98 -15.17 -4.80 4.56
CA GLY A 98 -14.42 -6.04 4.75
C GLY A 98 -12.94 -5.89 4.38
N VAL A 99 -12.34 -6.92 3.79
CA VAL A 99 -10.94 -6.85 3.35
C VAL A 99 -10.90 -6.68 1.83
N VAL A 100 -10.47 -5.51 1.36
CA VAL A 100 -10.27 -5.23 -0.06
C VAL A 100 -8.81 -5.47 -0.40
N TYR A 101 -8.53 -6.24 -1.45
CA TYR A 101 -7.17 -6.48 -1.90
C TYR A 101 -6.95 -6.08 -3.37
N ARG A 102 -5.71 -5.71 -3.69
CA ARG A 102 -5.25 -5.49 -5.06
C ARG A 102 -3.89 -6.13 -5.25
N GLU A 103 -3.72 -6.76 -6.40
CA GLU A 103 -2.48 -7.44 -6.75
C GLU A 103 -1.70 -6.67 -7.80
N ALA A 104 -0.37 -6.76 -7.77
CA ALA A 104 0.46 -6.24 -8.82
C ALA A 104 1.74 -7.06 -9.01
N THR A 105 2.32 -6.91 -10.20
CA THR A 105 3.55 -7.59 -10.55
C THR A 105 4.75 -6.66 -10.42
N GLY A 106 5.87 -7.24 -10.01
CA GLY A 106 7.19 -6.65 -10.12
C GLY A 106 8.09 -7.64 -10.83
N GLN A 107 9.16 -7.12 -11.44
CA GLN A 107 10.15 -7.95 -12.09
C GLN A 107 11.53 -7.35 -11.93
N GLU A 108 12.54 -8.19 -11.96
CA GLU A 108 13.94 -7.79 -12.05
C GLU A 108 14.73 -8.82 -12.85
N ASP A 109 15.84 -8.40 -13.46
CA ASP A 109 16.78 -9.37 -14.04
C ASP A 109 17.41 -10.22 -12.94
N GLU A 110 17.63 -11.51 -13.17
CA GLU A 110 18.24 -12.39 -12.18
C GLU A 110 19.74 -12.14 -12.02
N THR A 111 20.39 -11.72 -13.10
CA THR A 111 21.82 -11.41 -13.15
C THR A 111 22.10 -9.93 -12.90
N HIS A 112 21.14 -9.18 -12.33
CA HIS A 112 21.26 -7.74 -12.18
C HIS A 112 22.36 -7.39 -11.16
N GLU A 113 23.38 -6.63 -11.59
CA GLU A 113 24.54 -6.24 -10.77
C GLU A 113 24.35 -4.90 -10.02
N THR A 114 23.12 -4.40 -9.91
CA THR A 114 22.85 -3.14 -9.21
C THR A 114 22.61 -3.34 -7.71
N TYR A 115 22.29 -2.25 -7.00
CA TYR A 115 21.95 -2.27 -5.59
C TYR A 115 20.72 -3.16 -5.27
N GLY A 116 20.87 -4.04 -4.27
CA GLY A 116 19.85 -5.00 -3.85
C GLY A 116 19.81 -6.26 -4.71
N ASP A 117 19.22 -7.32 -4.19
CA ASP A 117 18.99 -8.55 -4.94
C ASP A 117 17.74 -8.46 -5.83
N SER A 118 17.63 -9.35 -6.81
CA SER A 118 16.53 -9.39 -7.77
C SER A 118 15.16 -9.55 -7.11
N SER A 119 15.07 -10.29 -6.00
CA SER A 119 13.83 -10.52 -5.27
C SER A 119 13.35 -9.28 -4.53
N SER A 120 14.24 -8.61 -3.81
CA SER A 120 13.96 -7.34 -3.11
C SER A 120 13.50 -6.25 -4.08
N ASN A 121 14.12 -6.16 -5.26
CA ASN A 121 13.77 -5.17 -6.26
C ASN A 121 12.41 -5.48 -6.93
N ALA A 122 12.16 -6.75 -7.26
CA ALA A 122 10.88 -7.20 -7.79
C ALA A 122 9.75 -6.97 -6.77
N GLU A 123 9.95 -7.31 -5.50
CA GLU A 123 8.99 -7.08 -4.42
C GLU A 123 8.67 -5.59 -4.25
N SER A 124 9.70 -4.76 -4.15
CA SER A 124 9.57 -3.29 -4.06
C SER A 124 8.79 -2.69 -5.25
N MET A 125 8.98 -3.23 -6.45
CA MET A 125 8.22 -2.82 -7.63
C MET A 125 6.74 -3.26 -7.53
N ALA A 126 6.51 -4.53 -7.16
CA ALA A 126 5.18 -5.10 -7.02
C ALA A 126 4.37 -4.35 -5.95
N LEU A 127 4.95 -4.16 -4.76
CA LEU A 127 4.31 -3.46 -3.65
C LEU A 127 3.89 -2.05 -4.05
N ARG A 128 4.80 -1.23 -4.61
CA ARG A 128 4.47 0.14 -5.03
C ARG A 128 3.37 0.19 -6.09
N ARG A 129 3.33 -0.79 -7.01
CA ARG A 129 2.25 -0.88 -8.02
C ARG A 129 0.93 -1.30 -7.37
N ALA A 130 0.95 -2.23 -6.42
CA ALA A 130 -0.25 -2.62 -5.67
C ALA A 130 -0.80 -1.43 -4.86
N SER A 131 0.07 -0.65 -4.21
CA SER A 131 -0.30 0.59 -3.53
C SER A 131 -0.86 1.64 -4.50
N ALA A 132 -0.25 1.81 -5.69
CA ALA A 132 -0.75 2.71 -6.72
C ALA A 132 -2.12 2.31 -7.23
N LYS A 133 -2.46 1.01 -7.25
CA LYS A 133 -3.82 0.59 -7.55
C LYS A 133 -4.80 1.09 -6.50
N PHE A 134 -4.43 1.32 -5.23
CA PHE A 134 -5.26 2.03 -4.24
C PHE A 134 -5.16 3.56 -4.29
N GLY A 135 -4.45 4.12 -5.28
CA GLY A 135 -4.30 5.57 -5.49
C GLY A 135 -2.92 6.11 -5.16
N LEU A 136 -2.14 5.43 -4.30
CA LEU A 136 -0.87 5.94 -3.79
C LEU A 136 0.17 6.15 -4.88
N GLY A 137 0.46 7.42 -5.19
CA GLY A 137 1.42 7.77 -6.23
C GLY A 137 1.00 7.35 -7.64
N LEU A 138 -0.28 7.03 -7.87
CA LEU A 138 -0.79 6.64 -9.19
C LEU A 138 -0.50 7.69 -10.26
N TYR A 139 -0.62 8.98 -9.91
CA TYR A 139 -0.34 10.09 -10.80
C TYR A 139 1.12 10.15 -11.30
N LEU A 140 2.06 9.47 -10.64
CA LEU A 140 3.47 9.44 -11.05
C LEU A 140 3.69 8.57 -12.31
N TYR A 141 2.70 7.73 -12.66
CA TYR A 141 2.74 6.90 -13.86
C TYR A 141 2.21 7.64 -15.09
N ASP A 142 1.47 8.73 -14.92
CA ASP A 142 0.97 9.53 -16.04
C ASP A 142 2.12 10.30 -16.72
N GLN A 143 2.33 9.99 -18.00
CA GLN A 143 3.39 10.56 -18.83
C GLN A 143 2.94 11.81 -19.59
N ASN A 144 1.66 12.22 -19.49
CA ASN A 144 1.11 13.38 -20.20
C ASN A 144 1.18 14.68 -19.36
N LYS A 145 2.10 14.75 -18.39
CA LYS A 145 2.37 15.96 -17.61
C LYS A 145 3.36 16.88 -18.28
#